data_AF-A0AA39VNA4-F1
#
_entry.id   AF-A0AA39VNA4-F1
#
_cell.length_a   1.000
_cell.length_b   1.000
_cell.length_c   1.000
_cell.angle_alpha   90.00
_cell.angle_beta   90.00
_cell.angle_gamma   90.00
#
_symmetry.space_group_name_H-M   'P 1'
#
loop_
_entity.id
_entity.type
_entity.pdbx_description
1 polymer ?
#
loop_
_entity_poly.entity_id
_entity_poly.type
_entity_poly.pdbx_seq_one_letter_code
_entity_poly.pdbx_strand_id
1 'polypeptide(L)'
;MSGSSLKNVLTTAVMTGVNEARARIFRHVLNPTGQRSPHKILRKKLIGDKVSEWYPHDIKKDDPLFMARREQERLSKLEMLKRRGKGPPKKGQGKRAAKRSK
;
A
#
# COMPACT_ATOMS: atom_id res chain seq x y z
N MET A 1 53.45 29.11 19.79
CA MET A 1 52.58 28.18 19.03
C MET A 1 51.19 28.02 19.69
N SER A 2 50.42 29.10 19.93
CA SER A 2 49.12 29.01 20.66
C SER A 2 47.94 29.76 20.02
N GLY A 3 48.18 30.72 19.10
CA GLY A 3 47.13 31.56 18.54
C GLY A 3 46.19 30.87 17.53
N SER A 4 46.62 29.79 16.87
CA SER A 4 45.78 29.03 15.93
C SER A 4 44.75 28.15 16.64
N SER A 5 45.11 27.58 17.80
CA SER A 5 44.24 26.74 18.61
C SER A 5 43.01 27.50 19.14
N LEU A 6 43.22 28.71 19.70
CA LEU A 6 42.14 29.56 20.20
C LEU A 6 41.18 30.01 19.09
N LYS A 7 41.71 30.34 17.90
CA LYS A 7 40.88 30.68 16.73
C LYS A 7 39.98 29.51 16.32
N ASN A 8 40.49 28.28 16.36
CA ASN A 8 39.72 27.08 16.03
C ASN A 8 38.63 26.77 17.07
N VAL A 9 38.89 27.01 18.35
CA VAL A 9 37.87 26.87 19.41
C VAL A 9 36.77 27.92 19.25
N LEU A 10 37.11 29.16 18.92
CA LEU A 10 36.13 30.21 18.70
C LEU A 10 35.27 29.94 17.47
N THR A 11 35.87 29.51 16.36
CA THR A 11 35.12 29.20 15.13
C THR A 11 34.20 28.01 15.32
N THR A 12 34.63 26.95 16.02
CA THR A 12 33.77 25.81 16.33
C THR A 12 32.58 26.22 17.20
N ALA A 13 32.81 27.01 18.25
CA ALA A 13 31.74 27.53 19.10
C ALA A 13 30.71 28.37 18.30
N VAL A 14 31.18 29.30 17.46
CA VAL A 14 30.31 30.12 16.60
C VAL A 14 29.48 29.23 15.65
N MET A 15 30.12 28.26 14.99
CA MET A 15 29.43 27.35 14.08
C MET A 15 28.40 26.48 14.80
N THR A 16 28.69 26.01 16.02
CA THR A 16 27.69 25.28 16.83
C THR A 16 26.48 26.14 17.16
N GLY A 17 26.69 27.38 17.62
CA GLY A 17 25.60 28.31 17.95
C GLY A 17 24.72 28.66 16.75
N VAL A 18 25.32 28.91 15.58
CA VAL A 18 24.59 29.17 14.33
C VAL A 18 23.78 27.94 13.90
N ASN A 19 24.36 26.74 13.98
CA ASN A 19 23.67 25.49 13.63
C ASN A 19 22.51 25.19 14.59
N GLU A 20 22.68 25.47 15.88
CA GLU A 20 21.60 25.37 16.87
C GLU A 20 20.47 26.37 16.61
N ALA A 21 20.80 27.64 16.38
CA ALA A 21 19.81 28.67 16.06
C ALA A 21 19.01 28.30 14.81
N ARG A 22 19.68 27.85 13.74
CA ARG A 22 19.06 27.33 12.52
C ARG A 22 18.12 26.17 12.83
N ALA A 23 18.57 25.20 13.62
CA ALA A 23 17.78 24.03 13.96
C ALA A 23 16.52 24.40 14.76
N ARG A 24 16.62 25.36 15.67
CA ARG A 24 15.49 25.89 16.45
C ARG A 24 14.48 26.63 15.56
N ILE A 25 14.95 27.51 14.66
CA ILE A 25 14.09 28.29 13.76
C ILE A 25 13.33 27.38 12.79
N PHE A 26 14.03 26.47 12.12
CA PHE A 26 13.46 25.63 11.07
C PHE A 26 13.01 24.24 11.55
N ARG A 27 13.01 24.01 12.86
CA ARG A 27 12.65 22.74 13.50
C ARG A 27 13.42 21.55 12.91
N HIS A 28 14.73 21.71 12.73
CA HIS A 28 15.60 20.59 12.38
C HIS A 28 16.10 19.88 13.63
N VAL A 29 16.15 18.56 13.59
CA VAL A 29 16.74 17.75 14.67
C VAL A 29 18.25 17.66 14.45
N LEU A 30 19.03 18.09 15.45
CA LEU A 30 20.48 17.93 15.47
C LEU A 30 20.86 16.58 16.08
N ASN A 31 21.92 15.96 15.55
CA ASN A 31 22.47 14.69 16.05
C ASN A 31 23.99 14.84 16.27
N PRO A 32 24.41 15.47 17.37
CA PRO A 32 25.82 15.74 17.64
C PRO A 32 26.65 14.47 17.82
N THR A 33 26.04 13.39 18.35
CA THR A 33 26.70 12.10 18.59
C THR A 33 26.79 11.24 17.32
N GLY A 34 26.08 11.59 16.24
CA GLY A 34 26.06 10.84 14.99
C GLY A 34 25.44 9.44 15.08
N GLN A 35 24.81 9.09 16.20
CA GLN A 35 24.21 7.77 16.41
C GLN A 35 22.97 7.59 15.53
N ARG A 36 22.61 6.33 15.25
CA ARG A 36 21.40 6.03 14.45
C ARG A 36 20.15 6.53 15.18
N SER A 37 19.41 7.42 14.52
CA SER A 37 18.15 7.98 14.98
C SER A 37 16.99 7.50 14.10
N PRO A 38 15.77 7.32 14.66
CA PRO A 38 14.59 6.92 13.88
C PRO A 38 14.12 7.97 12.87
N HIS A 39 14.76 9.14 12.79
CA HIS A 39 14.37 10.24 11.91
C HIS A 39 14.28 9.85 10.42
N LYS A 40 15.08 8.88 9.95
CA LYS A 40 14.97 8.35 8.58
C LYS A 40 13.65 7.62 8.34
N ILE A 41 13.12 6.93 9.35
CA ILE A 41 11.84 6.21 9.27
C ILE A 41 10.69 7.21 9.31
N LEU A 42 10.73 8.15 10.26
CA LEU A 42 9.68 9.15 10.46
C LEU A 42 9.54 10.14 9.29
N ARG A 43 10.62 10.38 8.53
CA ARG A 43 10.58 11.23 7.32
C ARG A 43 9.94 10.54 6.12
N LYS A 44 9.81 9.21 6.14
CA LYS A 44 9.11 8.51 5.06
C LYS A 44 7.63 8.86 5.16
N LYS A 45 7.05 9.29 4.06
CA LYS A 45 5.59 9.44 3.95
C LYS A 45 4.95 8.07 4.15
N LEU A 46 3.85 8.01 4.90
CA LEU A 46 3.05 6.81 4.99
C LEU A 46 2.56 6.42 3.59
N ILE A 47 2.67 5.14 3.26
CA ILE A 47 2.28 4.59 1.95
C ILE A 47 1.04 3.70 2.03
N GLY A 48 0.47 3.51 3.22
CA GLY A 48 -0.63 2.58 3.47
C GLY A 48 -1.81 2.82 2.53
N ASP A 49 -2.32 4.05 2.50
CA ASP A 49 -3.47 4.42 1.67
C ASP A 49 -3.21 4.13 0.19
N LYS A 50 -2.05 4.58 -0.33
CA LYS A 50 -1.63 4.32 -1.72
C LYS A 50 -1.52 2.84 -2.06
N VAL A 51 -1.09 2.02 -1.12
CA VAL A 51 -0.98 0.56 -1.31
C VAL A 51 -2.36 -0.08 -1.24
N SER A 52 -3.25 0.40 -0.36
CA SER A 52 -4.61 -0.11 -0.21
C SER A 52 -5.50 0.21 -1.42
N GLU A 53 -5.31 1.39 -2.02
CA GLU A 53 -6.02 1.87 -3.21
C GLU A 53 -5.47 1.30 -4.53
N TRP A 54 -4.70 0.20 -4.47
CA TRP A 54 -4.10 -0.41 -5.65
C TRP A 54 -5.11 -0.80 -6.73
N TYR A 55 -6.27 -1.31 -6.32
CA TYR A 55 -7.38 -1.60 -7.23
C TYR A 55 -8.48 -0.55 -7.06
N PRO A 56 -8.93 0.10 -8.15
CA PRO A 56 -10.00 1.09 -8.08
C PRO A 56 -11.33 0.42 -7.68
N HIS A 57 -12.18 1.19 -7.01
CA HIS A 57 -13.52 0.73 -6.65
C HIS A 57 -14.39 0.50 -7.89
N ASP A 58 -15.08 -0.64 -7.93
CA ASP A 58 -15.93 -1.02 -9.06
C ASP A 58 -17.36 -0.51 -8.83
N ILE A 59 -17.69 0.64 -9.41
CA ILE A 59 -19.00 1.33 -9.27
C ILE A 59 -20.16 0.44 -9.74
N LYS A 60 -19.91 -0.51 -10.64
CA LYS A 60 -20.90 -1.50 -11.09
C LYS A 60 -21.42 -2.37 -9.93
N LYS A 61 -20.57 -2.51 -8.90
CA LYS A 61 -20.83 -2.80 -7.49
C LYS A 61 -22.19 -2.40 -6.94
N ASP A 62 -22.43 -1.10 -7.11
CA ASP A 62 -23.30 -0.35 -6.21
C ASP A 62 -24.65 -0.09 -6.87
N ASP A 63 -24.70 -0.06 -8.21
CA ASP A 63 -25.93 0.15 -8.97
C ASP A 63 -26.79 -1.13 -9.02
N PRO A 64 -27.98 -1.14 -8.38
CA PRO A 64 -28.88 -2.28 -8.39
C PRO A 64 -29.35 -2.67 -9.80
N LEU A 65 -29.48 -1.72 -10.72
CA LEU A 65 -29.94 -1.97 -12.09
C LEU A 65 -28.89 -2.74 -12.88
N PHE A 66 -27.63 -2.36 -12.73
CA PHE A 66 -26.51 -3.03 -13.40
C PHE A 66 -26.33 -4.46 -12.87
N MET A 67 -26.45 -4.65 -11.56
CA MET A 67 -26.37 -5.96 -10.92
C MET A 67 -27.52 -6.89 -11.31
N ALA A 68 -28.75 -6.38 -11.27
CA ALA A 68 -29.94 -7.13 -11.65
C ALA A 68 -29.86 -7.61 -13.11
N ARG A 69 -29.42 -6.74 -14.03
CA ARG A 69 -29.24 -7.10 -15.44
C ARG A 69 -28.22 -8.21 -15.64
N ARG A 70 -27.02 -8.08 -15.03
CA ARG A 70 -25.96 -9.08 -15.15
C ARG A 70 -26.41 -10.43 -14.62
N GLU A 71 -27.13 -10.44 -13.50
CA GLU A 71 -27.66 -11.66 -12.91
C GLU A 71 -28.76 -12.29 -13.76
N GLN A 72 -29.66 -11.48 -14.33
CA GLN A 72 -30.70 -11.96 -15.24
C GLN A 72 -30.12 -12.61 -16.50
N GLU A 73 -29.10 -12.00 -17.12
CA GLU A 73 -28.38 -12.56 -18.26
C GLU A 73 -27.68 -13.88 -17.89
N ARG A 74 -27.07 -13.95 -16.69
CA ARG A 74 -26.45 -15.17 -16.17
C ARG A 74 -27.46 -16.30 -16.00
N LEU A 75 -28.62 -16.01 -15.42
CA LEU A 75 -29.70 -16.97 -15.19
C LEU A 75 -30.30 -17.49 -16.50
N SER A 76 -30.60 -16.58 -17.44
CA SER A 76 -31.13 -16.94 -18.77
C SER A 76 -30.18 -17.85 -19.55
N LYS A 77 -28.88 -17.53 -19.56
CA LYS A 77 -27.85 -18.38 -20.18
C LYS A 77 -27.75 -19.74 -19.51
N LEU A 78 -27.79 -19.78 -18.18
CA LEU A 78 -27.73 -21.03 -17.42
C LEU A 78 -28.94 -21.92 -17.73
N GLU A 79 -30.13 -21.34 -17.82
CA GLU A 79 -31.36 -22.06 -18.15
C GLU A 79 -31.28 -22.67 -19.56
N MET A 80 -30.86 -21.88 -20.55
CA MET A 80 -30.66 -22.37 -21.92
C MET A 80 -29.67 -23.54 -21.98
N LEU A 81 -28.56 -23.48 -21.24
CA LEU A 81 -27.58 -24.55 -21.16
C LEU A 81 -28.14 -25.81 -20.49
N LYS A 82 -28.92 -25.65 -19.41
CA LYS A 82 -29.60 -26.76 -18.74
C LYS A 82 -30.58 -27.46 -19.67
N ARG A 83 -31.39 -26.70 -20.43
CA ARG A 83 -32.33 -27.27 -21.44
C ARG A 83 -31.61 -28.11 -22.49
N ARG A 84 -30.38 -27.74 -22.87
CA ARG A 84 -29.54 -28.49 -23.83
C ARG A 84 -28.77 -29.66 -23.20
N GLY A 85 -28.91 -29.91 -21.90
CA GLY A 85 -28.10 -30.90 -21.17
C GLY A 85 -26.62 -30.51 -21.02
N LYS A 86 -26.26 -29.26 -21.32
CA LYS A 86 -24.90 -28.71 -21.22
C LYS A 86 -24.70 -27.85 -19.98
N GLY A 87 -25.58 -27.97 -19.00
CA GLY A 87 -25.45 -27.32 -17.71
C GLY A 87 -24.24 -27.86 -16.93
N PRO A 88 -23.70 -27.08 -15.97
CA PRO A 88 -22.66 -27.59 -15.09
C PRO A 88 -23.19 -28.80 -14.30
N PRO A 89 -22.44 -29.92 -14.24
CA PRO A 89 -22.85 -31.09 -13.48
C PRO A 89 -22.84 -30.80 -11.98
N LYS A 90 -23.58 -31.61 -11.21
CA LYS A 90 -23.51 -31.54 -9.74
C LYS A 90 -22.07 -31.81 -9.28
N LYS A 91 -21.60 -31.08 -8.27
CA LYS A 91 -20.27 -31.28 -7.66
C LYS A 91 -20.09 -32.76 -7.32
N GLY A 92 -18.96 -33.34 -7.76
CA GLY A 92 -18.68 -34.77 -7.58
C GLY A 92 -19.22 -35.70 -8.68
N GLN A 93 -20.13 -35.24 -9.56
CA GLN A 93 -20.67 -36.02 -10.69
C GLN A 93 -20.04 -35.64 -12.04
N GLY A 94 -18.80 -35.14 -12.01
CA GLY A 94 -18.06 -34.82 -13.22
C GLY A 94 -17.69 -36.08 -14.03
N LYS A 95 -17.15 -35.88 -15.24
CA LYS A 95 -16.78 -36.97 -16.16
C LYS A 95 -15.91 -38.06 -15.52
N ARG A 96 -15.05 -37.71 -14.55
CA ARG A 96 -14.18 -38.66 -13.83
C ARG A 96 -14.97 -39.60 -12.90
N ALA A 97 -16.06 -39.14 -12.31
CA ALA A 97 -16.91 -39.97 -11.45
C ALA A 97 -17.69 -41.00 -12.28
N ALA A 98 -18.22 -40.60 -13.43
CA ALA A 98 -18.90 -41.51 -14.36
C ALA A 98 -17.96 -42.60 -14.92
N LYS A 99 -16.65 -42.33 -15.00
CA LYS A 99 -15.65 -43.34 -15.39
C LYS A 99 -15.30 -44.35 -14.29
N ARG A 100 -15.56 -44.04 -13.02
CA ARG A 100 -15.20 -44.91 -11.88
C ARG A 100 -16.27 -45.93 -11.54
N SER A 101 -17.50 -45.73 -12.00
CA SER A 101 -18.62 -46.66 -11.80
C SER A 101 -18.86 -47.60 -12.99
N LYS A 102 -17.96 -47.60 -13.97
CA LYS A 102 -17.99 -48.49 -15.14
C LYS A 102 -16.74 -49.37 -15.10
#